data_AF-A0A6G0ZAS9-F1
#
_entry.id   AF-A0A6G0ZAS9-F1
#
_cell.length_a   1.000
_cell.length_b   1.000
_cell.length_c   1.000
_cell.angle_alpha   90.00
_cell.angle_beta   90.00
_cell.angle_gamma   90.00
#
_symmetry.space_group_name_H-M   'P 1'
#
loop_
_entity.id
_entity.type
_entity.pdbx_description
1 polymer ?
#
loop_
_entity_poly.entity_id
_entity_poly.type
_entity_poly.pdbx_seq_one_letter_code
_entity_poly.pdbx_strand_id
1 'polypeptide(L)'
;MSLKYNEEFKYALRDIANNSFKLENQFDRVRCTEWVHKLVMLSDDSLENIKIRNDYAQYLRIMLRAGILHGIFSNSPPTTLMPFPEAMGKLVASKVTSLPPMGPINVYMKHWSPDGRAYVAIKPIPGKGVLTYLSVTPITDGQHN
;
A
#
# COMPACT_ATOMS: atom_id res chain seq x y z
N MET A 1 11.93 8.77 10.63
CA MET A 1 11.25 7.60 10.03
C MET A 1 10.91 7.82 8.55
N SER A 2 10.27 8.95 8.19
CA SER A 2 10.00 9.34 6.78
C SER A 2 11.25 9.35 5.87
N LEU A 3 12.39 9.87 6.36
CA LEU A 3 13.63 9.93 5.59
C LEU A 3 14.09 8.56 5.03
N LYS A 4 14.05 7.50 5.87
CA LYS A 4 14.45 6.14 5.48
C LYS A 4 13.53 5.57 4.40
N TYR A 5 12.23 5.80 4.50
CA TYR A 5 11.28 5.37 3.48
C TYR A 5 11.51 6.10 2.14
N ASN A 6 11.83 7.39 2.18
CA ASN A 6 12.13 8.17 0.98
C ASN A 6 13.43 7.71 0.31
N GLU A 7 14.44 7.32 1.08
CA GLU A 7 15.65 6.69 0.55
C GLU A 7 15.33 5.34 -0.11
N GLU A 8 14.57 4.49 0.56
CA GLU A 8 14.13 3.20 0.01
C GLU A 8 13.38 3.38 -1.31
N PHE A 9 12.49 4.36 -1.40
CA PHE A 9 11.79 4.72 -2.63
C PHE A 9 12.75 5.08 -3.75
N LYS A 10 13.73 5.97 -3.47
CA LYS A 10 14.74 6.39 -4.44
C LYS A 10 15.60 5.23 -4.92
N TYR A 11 15.99 4.33 -4.03
CA TYR A 11 16.72 3.11 -4.39
C TYR A 11 15.87 2.21 -5.29
N ALA A 12 14.58 2.05 -4.99
CA ALA A 12 13.67 1.29 -5.81
C ALA A 12 13.53 1.88 -7.21
N LEU A 13 13.35 3.20 -7.34
CA LEU A 13 13.26 3.88 -8.63
C LEU A 13 14.54 3.77 -9.46
N ARG A 14 15.71 3.90 -8.83
CA ARG A 14 17.00 3.73 -9.52
C ARG A 14 17.14 2.31 -10.08
N ASP A 15 16.74 1.31 -9.29
CA ASP A 15 16.81 -0.08 -9.70
C ASP A 15 15.78 -0.41 -10.78
N ILE A 16 14.58 0.16 -10.70
CA ILE A 16 13.55 0.11 -11.77
C ILE A 16 14.13 0.66 -13.08
N ALA A 17 14.72 1.86 -13.05
CA ALA A 17 15.31 2.48 -14.23
C ALA A 17 16.42 1.62 -14.84
N ASN A 18 17.28 1.03 -14.00
CA ASN A 18 18.37 0.15 -14.42
C ASN A 18 17.92 -1.22 -14.92
N ASN A 19 16.66 -1.62 -14.74
CA ASN A 19 16.16 -2.92 -15.19
C ASN A 19 15.01 -2.81 -16.20
N SER A 20 14.51 -1.60 -16.50
CA SER A 20 13.37 -1.38 -17.39
C SER A 20 13.60 -1.89 -18.81
N PHE A 21 14.84 -1.86 -19.30
CA PHE A 21 15.20 -2.39 -20.62
C PHE A 21 15.05 -3.91 -20.74
N LYS A 22 14.96 -4.64 -19.62
CA LYS A 22 14.74 -6.09 -19.60
C LYS A 22 13.32 -6.48 -19.99
N LEU A 23 12.38 -5.53 -19.96
CA LEU A 23 11.04 -5.75 -20.50
C LEU A 23 11.14 -5.73 -22.03
N GLU A 24 11.06 -6.90 -22.67
CA GLU A 24 11.17 -7.02 -24.14
C GLU A 24 10.01 -6.33 -24.86
N ASN A 25 8.81 -6.41 -24.28
CA ASN A 25 7.61 -5.81 -24.82
C ASN A 25 7.58 -4.29 -24.61
N GLN A 26 7.43 -3.55 -25.72
CA GLN A 26 7.34 -2.08 -25.68
C GLN A 26 6.13 -1.57 -24.89
N PHE A 27 5.00 -2.28 -24.93
CA PHE A 27 3.80 -1.88 -24.20
C PHE A 27 4.04 -1.95 -22.69
N ASP A 28 4.77 -2.98 -22.23
CA ASP A 28 5.13 -3.13 -20.82
C ASP A 28 6.11 -2.04 -20.36
N ARG A 29 7.03 -1.59 -21.24
CA ARG A 29 7.89 -0.44 -20.94
C ARG A 29 7.10 0.86 -20.77
N VAL A 30 6.08 1.07 -21.60
CA VAL A 30 5.16 2.22 -21.46
C VAL A 30 4.36 2.11 -20.16
N ARG A 31 3.77 0.95 -19.85
CA ARG A 31 3.05 0.71 -18.59
C ARG A 31 3.92 0.94 -17.37
N CYS A 32 5.15 0.43 -17.38
CA CYS A 32 6.12 0.67 -16.32
C CYS A 32 6.33 2.17 -16.10
N THR A 33 6.48 2.94 -17.17
CA THR A 33 6.66 4.40 -17.10
C THR A 33 5.44 5.09 -16.50
N GLU A 34 4.22 4.70 -16.91
CA GLU A 34 2.97 5.24 -16.34
C GLU A 34 2.90 5.00 -14.82
N TRP A 35 3.25 3.78 -14.38
CA TRP A 35 3.27 3.43 -12.96
C TRP A 35 4.33 4.19 -12.18
N VAL A 36 5.56 4.29 -12.69
CA VAL A 36 6.61 5.09 -12.04
C VAL A 36 6.16 6.55 -11.90
N HIS A 37 5.60 7.13 -12.96
CA HIS A 37 5.07 8.49 -12.91
C HIS A 37 3.98 8.62 -11.84
N LYS A 38 3.04 7.67 -11.76
CA LYS A 38 2.00 7.67 -10.73
C LYS A 38 2.57 7.66 -9.31
N LEU A 39 3.58 6.81 -9.06
CA LEU A 39 4.19 6.66 -7.73
C LEU A 39 4.98 7.91 -7.32
N VAL A 40 5.65 8.57 -8.26
CA VAL A 40 6.37 9.83 -8.01
C VAL A 40 5.40 10.98 -7.73
N MET A 41 4.22 10.99 -8.36
CA MET A 41 3.20 12.01 -8.15
C MET A 41 2.44 11.90 -6.82
N LEU A 42 2.64 10.83 -6.05
CA LEU A 42 2.10 10.74 -4.69
C LEU A 42 2.89 11.66 -3.75
N SER A 43 2.16 12.52 -3.02
CA SER A 43 2.76 13.43 -2.04
C SER A 43 3.49 12.64 -0.94
N ASP A 44 4.59 13.21 -0.46
CA ASP A 44 5.36 12.68 0.66
C ASP A 44 5.01 13.33 2.01
N ASP A 45 3.96 14.14 2.03
CA ASP A 45 3.47 14.80 3.25
C ASP A 45 2.78 13.83 4.23
N SER A 46 2.30 12.69 3.72
CA SER A 46 1.63 11.68 4.55
C SER A 46 2.43 10.37 4.60
N LEU A 47 2.57 9.82 5.81
CA LEU A 47 3.21 8.51 6.01
C LEU A 47 2.46 7.40 5.26
N GLU A 48 1.15 7.53 5.10
CA GLU A 48 0.33 6.60 4.33
C GLU A 48 0.74 6.58 2.85
N ASN A 49 0.82 7.74 2.19
CA ASN A 49 1.26 7.83 0.80
C ASN A 49 2.70 7.33 0.62
N ILE A 50 3.59 7.65 1.57
CA ILE A 50 4.97 7.15 1.58
C ILE A 50 5.01 5.61 1.61
N LYS A 51 4.20 4.97 2.46
CA LYS A 51 4.13 3.51 2.53
C LYS A 51 3.53 2.91 1.27
N ILE A 52 2.42 3.48 0.78
CA ILE A 52 1.77 3.02 -0.45
C ILE A 52 2.76 3.05 -1.61
N ARG A 53 3.44 4.18 -1.86
CA ARG A 53 4.37 4.27 -2.99
C ARG A 53 5.55 3.31 -2.85
N ASN A 54 6.03 3.06 -1.63
CA ASN A 54 7.11 2.12 -1.37
C ASN A 54 6.71 0.68 -1.66
N ASP A 55 5.56 0.22 -1.15
CA ASP A 55 5.11 -1.16 -1.37
C ASP A 55 4.95 -1.47 -2.86
N TYR A 56 4.33 -0.55 -3.60
CA TYR A 56 4.21 -0.67 -5.05
C TYR A 56 5.57 -0.63 -5.76
N ALA A 57 6.45 0.32 -5.41
CA ALA A 57 7.76 0.43 -6.05
C ALA A 57 8.64 -0.80 -5.80
N GLN A 58 8.60 -1.36 -4.59
CA GLN A 58 9.38 -2.54 -4.26
C GLN A 58 8.90 -3.77 -5.02
N TYR A 59 7.58 -3.93 -5.18
CA TYR A 59 7.05 -5.04 -5.98
C TYR A 59 7.33 -4.86 -7.48
N LEU A 60 7.16 -3.64 -8.01
CA LEU A 60 7.50 -3.31 -9.40
C LEU A 60 8.98 -3.57 -9.70
N ARG A 61 9.87 -3.19 -8.78
CA ARG A 61 11.30 -3.48 -8.86
C ARG A 61 11.59 -4.98 -9.00
N ILE A 62 10.92 -5.83 -8.22
CA ILE A 62 11.08 -7.29 -8.30
C ILE A 62 10.67 -7.80 -9.68
N MET A 63 9.54 -7.33 -10.21
CA MET A 63 9.06 -7.70 -11.54
C MET A 63 10.05 -7.34 -12.66
N LEU A 64 10.60 -6.12 -12.63
CA LEU A 64 11.54 -5.66 -13.65
C LEU A 64 12.88 -6.40 -13.59
N ARG A 65 13.33 -6.80 -12.40
CA ARG A 65 14.50 -7.67 -12.28
C ARG A 65 14.28 -9.02 -12.95
N ALA A 66 13.06 -9.54 -12.88
CA ALA A 66 12.65 -10.77 -13.56
C ALA A 66 12.36 -10.57 -15.06
N GLY A 67 12.32 -9.32 -15.56
CA GLY A 67 12.05 -9.01 -16.97
C GLY A 67 10.59 -9.21 -17.38
N ILE A 68 9.65 -9.31 -16.44
CA ILE A 68 8.23 -9.58 -16.73
C ILE A 68 7.38 -8.58 -15.96
N LEU A 69 6.46 -7.90 -16.66
CA LEU A 69 5.44 -7.06 -16.05
C LEU A 69 4.09 -7.80 -16.04
N HIS A 70 3.46 -7.95 -14.88
CA HIS A 70 2.19 -8.66 -14.78
C HIS A 70 1.26 -8.13 -13.67
N GLY A 71 0.07 -8.72 -13.58
CA GLY A 71 -0.87 -8.47 -12.49
C GLY A 71 -1.45 -7.07 -12.55
N ILE A 72 -1.39 -6.33 -11.44
CA ILE A 72 -1.95 -4.97 -11.37
C ILE A 72 -1.21 -4.00 -12.30
N PHE A 73 0.06 -4.29 -12.63
CA PHE A 73 0.88 -3.43 -13.48
C PHE A 73 0.65 -3.60 -14.97
N SER A 74 -0.09 -4.63 -15.39
CA SER A 74 -0.48 -4.82 -16.80
C SER A 74 -1.46 -3.77 -17.30
N ASN A 75 -2.17 -3.11 -16.39
CA ASN A 75 -3.14 -2.06 -16.68
C ASN A 75 -2.58 -0.69 -16.32
N SER A 76 -3.17 0.39 -16.85
CA SER A 76 -2.88 1.75 -16.38
C SER A 76 -3.08 1.87 -14.87
N PRO A 77 -2.26 2.67 -14.18
CA PRO A 77 -2.50 2.98 -12.78
C PRO A 77 -3.87 3.64 -12.57
N PRO A 78 -4.62 3.29 -11.52
CA PRO A 78 -5.89 3.92 -11.22
C PRO A 78 -5.68 5.36 -10.71
N THR A 79 -6.76 6.17 -10.76
CA THR A 79 -6.75 7.56 -10.28
C THR A 79 -6.36 7.68 -8.82
N THR A 80 -6.82 6.75 -7.98
CA THR A 80 -6.47 6.69 -6.55
C THR A 80 -5.83 5.34 -6.26
N LEU A 81 -4.64 5.34 -5.64
CA LEU A 81 -4.00 4.12 -5.19
C LEU A 81 -4.56 3.72 -3.83
N MET A 82 -4.94 2.46 -3.72
CA MET A 82 -5.25 1.82 -2.43
C MET A 82 -3.98 1.16 -1.89
N PRO A 83 -3.94 0.73 -0.61
CA PRO A 83 -2.84 -0.07 -0.09
C PRO A 83 -2.55 -1.28 -0.96
N PHE A 84 -1.26 -1.55 -1.21
CA PHE A 84 -0.82 -2.60 -2.13
C PHE A 84 -1.44 -4.00 -1.83
N PRO A 85 -1.52 -4.46 -0.57
CA PRO A 85 -2.18 -5.73 -0.26
C PRO A 85 -3.65 -5.78 -0.66
N GLU A 86 -4.37 -4.66 -0.58
CA GLU A 86 -5.76 -4.57 -1.01
C GLU A 86 -5.88 -4.71 -2.54
N ALA A 87 -5.03 -4.01 -3.29
CA ALA A 87 -5.03 -4.07 -4.75
C ALA A 87 -4.72 -5.49 -5.25
N MET A 88 -3.74 -6.16 -4.65
CA MET A 88 -3.43 -7.56 -4.95
C MET A 88 -4.57 -8.50 -4.54
N GLY A 89 -5.18 -8.28 -3.37
CA GLY A 89 -6.34 -9.02 -2.92
C GLY A 89 -7.52 -8.94 -3.89
N LYS A 90 -7.81 -7.73 -4.42
CA LYS A 90 -8.84 -7.52 -5.45
C LYS A 90 -8.52 -8.25 -6.74
N LEU A 91 -7.26 -8.20 -7.19
CA LEU A 91 -6.81 -8.94 -8.37
C LEU A 91 -6.95 -10.46 -8.20
N VAL A 92 -6.68 -10.98 -7.01
CA VAL A 92 -6.84 -12.42 -6.73
C VAL A 92 -8.32 -12.80 -6.67
N ALA A 93 -9.14 -12.02 -5.95
CA ALA A 93 -10.58 -12.25 -5.85
C ALA A 93 -11.30 -12.15 -7.21
N SER A 94 -10.82 -11.32 -8.14
CA SER A 94 -11.38 -11.26 -9.50
C SER A 94 -11.09 -12.52 -10.34
N LYS A 95 -10.05 -13.28 -9.99
CA LYS A 95 -9.70 -14.55 -10.65
C LYS A 95 -10.27 -15.77 -9.94
N VAL A 96 -10.55 -15.66 -8.64
CA VAL A 96 -11.06 -16.76 -7.80
C VAL A 96 -12.37 -16.33 -7.17
N THR A 97 -13.48 -16.61 -7.85
CA THR A 97 -14.84 -16.15 -7.48
C THR A 97 -15.35 -16.72 -6.15
N SER A 98 -14.72 -17.76 -5.61
CA SER A 98 -15.03 -18.30 -4.29
C SER A 98 -14.44 -17.49 -3.14
N LEU A 99 -13.51 -16.57 -3.41
CA LEU A 99 -12.94 -15.70 -2.38
C LEU A 99 -13.88 -14.52 -2.12
N PRO A 100 -14.01 -14.08 -0.85
CA PRO A 100 -14.77 -12.88 -0.54
C PRO A 100 -14.13 -11.66 -1.22
N PRO A 101 -14.92 -10.64 -1.60
CA PRO A 101 -14.39 -9.41 -2.17
C PRO A 101 -13.45 -8.74 -1.17
N MET A 102 -12.19 -8.60 -1.57
CA MET A 102 -11.19 -7.85 -0.81
C MET A 102 -11.50 -6.36 -0.97
N GLY A 103 -12.07 -5.75 0.06
CA GLY A 103 -12.25 -4.30 0.14
C GLY A 103 -11.22 -3.68 1.08
N PRO A 104 -11.23 -2.35 1.26
CA PRO A 104 -10.48 -1.74 2.35
C PRO A 104 -10.83 -2.46 3.65
N ILE A 105 -9.92 -2.47 4.62
CA ILE A 105 -10.29 -2.76 6.01
C ILE A 105 -11.18 -1.60 6.45
N ASN A 106 -12.41 -1.57 5.94
CA ASN A 106 -13.39 -0.57 6.28
C ASN A 106 -13.91 -0.98 7.64
N VAL A 107 -13.23 -0.51 8.66
CA VAL A 107 -13.72 -0.53 10.02
C VAL A 107 -15.02 0.27 10.02
N TYR A 108 -16.12 -0.43 10.24
CA TYR A 108 -17.48 0.10 10.38
C TYR A 108 -17.55 1.25 11.38
N MET A 109 -16.70 1.21 12.41
CA MET A 109 -16.61 2.24 13.42
C MET A 109 -15.15 2.52 13.73
N LYS A 110 -14.78 3.80 13.85
CA LYS A 110 -13.52 4.25 14.43
C LYS A 110 -13.79 5.37 15.43
N HIS A 111 -13.13 5.33 16.57
CA HIS A 111 -13.30 6.33 17.61
C HIS A 111 -11.99 6.57 18.36
N TRP A 112 -11.69 7.84 18.59
CA TRP A 112 -10.64 8.30 19.49
C TRP A 112 -11.26 8.71 20.81
N SER A 113 -10.65 8.35 21.92
CA SER A 113 -11.03 8.91 23.22
C SER A 113 -10.82 10.44 23.23
N PRO A 114 -11.57 11.20 24.03
CA PRO A 114 -11.45 12.65 24.09
C PRO A 114 -10.04 13.16 24.43
N ASP A 115 -9.28 12.37 25.19
CA ASP A 115 -7.89 12.67 25.57
C ASP A 115 -6.84 12.21 24.54
N GLY A 116 -7.28 11.60 23.43
CA GLY A 116 -6.42 11.07 22.37
C GLY A 116 -5.58 9.85 22.76
N ARG A 117 -5.80 9.26 23.94
CA ARG A 117 -4.98 8.16 24.47
C ARG A 117 -5.44 6.78 24.04
N ALA A 118 -6.68 6.65 23.62
CA ALA A 118 -7.24 5.39 23.13
C ALA A 118 -7.81 5.54 21.73
N TYR A 119 -7.61 4.51 20.93
CA TYR A 119 -8.19 4.38 19.60
C TYR A 119 -8.83 3.00 19.46
N VAL A 120 -10.10 2.97 19.04
CA VAL A 120 -10.82 1.73 18.74
C VAL A 120 -11.28 1.74 17.29
N ALA A 121 -11.16 0.60 16.62
CA ALA A 121 -11.69 0.38 15.29
C ALA A 121 -12.35 -1.00 15.17
N ILE A 122 -13.57 -1.05 14.64
CA ILE A 122 -14.41 -2.26 14.62
C ILE A 122 -14.76 -2.60 13.18
N LYS A 123 -14.56 -3.85 12.77
CA LYS A 123 -14.98 -4.40 11.47
C LYS A 123 -15.91 -5.59 11.68
N PRO A 124 -17.20 -5.52 11.29
CA PRO A 124 -18.08 -6.69 11.33
C PRO A 124 -17.59 -7.76 10.36
N ILE A 125 -17.62 -9.01 10.81
CA ILE A 125 -17.39 -10.20 9.99
C ILE A 125 -18.73 -10.91 9.84
N PRO A 126 -19.36 -10.89 8.64
CA PRO A 126 -20.67 -11.49 8.41
C PRO A 126 -20.75 -12.93 8.93
N GLY A 127 -21.72 -13.20 9.80
CA GLY A 127 -21.95 -14.53 10.41
C GLY A 127 -20.90 -15.00 11.42
N LYS A 128 -19.87 -14.19 11.73
CA LYS A 128 -18.75 -14.59 12.61
C LYS A 128 -18.45 -13.60 13.74
N GLY A 129 -19.17 -12.47 13.82
CA GLY A 129 -19.02 -11.47 14.88
C GLY A 129 -18.30 -10.21 14.40
N VAL A 130 -17.40 -9.67 15.21
CA VAL A 130 -16.66 -8.43 14.92
C VAL A 130 -15.16 -8.62 15.17
N LEU A 131 -14.34 -8.00 14.33
CA LEU A 131 -12.91 -7.81 14.55
C LEU A 131 -12.69 -6.43 15.15
N THR A 132 -12.06 -6.37 16.31
CA THR A 132 -11.80 -5.12 17.03
C THR A 132 -10.31 -4.89 17.19
N TYR A 133 -9.84 -3.72 16.76
CA TYR A 133 -8.52 -3.20 17.07
C TYR A 133 -8.66 -2.16 18.17
N LEU A 134 -7.91 -2.33 19.27
CA LEU A 134 -7.83 -1.37 20.36
C LEU A 134 -6.36 -1.02 20.61
N SER A 135 -6.06 0.26 20.65
CA SER A 135 -4.77 0.78 21.07
C SER A 135 -4.97 1.71 22.25
N VAL A 136 -4.16 1.56 23.30
CA VAL A 136 -4.19 2.41 24.50
C VAL A 136 -2.77 2.83 24.82
N THR A 137 -2.56 4.13 24.96
CA THR A 137 -1.30 4.70 25.45
C THR A 137 -1.32 4.69 26.97
N PRO A 138 -0.42 3.92 27.64
CA PRO A 138 -0.35 3.89 29.10
C PRO A 138 0.08 5.26 29.65
N ILE A 139 -0.39 5.58 30.85
CA ILE A 139 0.06 6.75 31.61
C ILE A 139 1.40 6.38 32.24
N THR A 140 2.48 7.03 31.79
CA THR A 140 3.74 7.00 32.54
C THR A 140 3.61 7.97 33.69
N ASP A 141 3.25 7.47 34.87
CA ASP A 141 3.37 8.25 36.11
C ASP A 141 4.85 8.53 36.36
N GLY A 142 5.30 9.71 35.95
CA GLY A 142 6.70 10.05 36.04
C GLY A 142 7.08 11.37 35.40
N GLN A 143 6.36 12.45 35.70
CA GLN A 143 6.94 13.81 35.89
C GLN A 143 6.04 14.59 36.86
N HIS A 144 6.09 14.21 38.14
CA HIS A 144 6.02 15.21 39.21
C HIS A 144 7.47 15.61 39.49
N ASN A 145 7.85 16.78 38.98
CA ASN A 145 8.82 17.70 39.56
C ASN A 145 8.50 19.10 39.06
#